data_AF-A0A843AK03-F1
#
_entry.id   AF-A0A843AK03-F1
#
_cell.length_a   1.000
_cell.length_b   1.000
_cell.length_c   1.000
_cell.angle_alpha   90.00
_cell.angle_beta   90.00
_cell.angle_gamma   90.00
#
_symmetry.space_group_name_H-M   'P 1'
#
loop_
_entity.id
_entity.type
_entity.pdbx_description
1 polymer ?
#
loop_
_entity_poly.entity_id
_entity_poly.type
_entity_poly.pdbx_seq_one_letter_code
_entity_poly.pdbx_strand_id
1 'polypeptide(L)'
;MILGTAPFTAESYFGHRSRLYHLDLEINSGNVAKIIKKANENGVNAINLVNNDNLIESYEKVVKDNEIAVIGTVGKTIIDYVNPDYEKAKNVDWKKDIKLLAKYNTPIMLVDEFITDSYDFELIEEILKEIKKQGAFAGLITAYPYKTTEKLLDSPILDLFDFYMIPVNKLGYMMDTKVFLEKEREDLANLIKKIDKKIIINKILACGIQHPEEAFNFLKKLDYADMVTIGVASENEAETDFKLLKNI
;
A
#
# COMPACT_ATOMS: atom_id res chain seq x y z
N MET A 1 5.89 -2.45 10.44
CA MET A 1 4.67 -1.60 10.32
C MET A 1 4.98 -0.46 9.38
N ILE A 2 4.03 -0.08 8.55
CA ILE A 2 4.17 0.99 7.55
C ILE A 2 2.95 1.91 7.71
N LEU A 3 3.17 3.23 7.69
CA LEU A 3 2.08 4.20 7.61
C LEU A 3 1.58 4.25 6.17
N GLY A 4 0.36 3.76 5.94
CA GLY A 4 -0.35 3.88 4.69
C GLY A 4 -0.92 5.29 4.50
N THR A 5 -0.97 5.75 3.26
CA THR A 5 -1.26 7.16 2.93
C THR A 5 -2.60 7.36 2.23
N ALA A 6 -3.39 6.30 2.07
CA ALA A 6 -4.69 6.38 1.42
C ALA A 6 -5.67 7.41 2.04
N PRO A 7 -5.77 7.58 3.38
CA PRO A 7 -6.54 8.69 3.93
C PRO A 7 -5.97 10.05 3.54
N PHE A 8 -4.66 10.17 3.37
CA PHE A 8 -4.00 11.44 2.99
C PHE A 8 -4.18 11.79 1.52
N THR A 9 -4.51 10.82 0.66
CA THR A 9 -4.86 11.04 -0.76
C THR A 9 -6.37 10.96 -1.01
N ALA A 10 -7.18 10.93 0.05
CA ALA A 10 -8.63 10.94 -0.02
C ALA A 10 -9.24 9.93 -1.01
N GLU A 11 -8.67 8.71 -1.09
CA GLU A 11 -9.07 7.71 -2.09
C GLU A 11 -10.59 7.49 -2.11
N SER A 12 -11.16 7.34 -3.31
CA SER A 12 -12.62 7.34 -3.51
C SER A 12 -13.35 6.17 -2.85
N TYR A 13 -12.65 5.05 -2.59
CA TYR A 13 -13.24 3.87 -1.93
C TYR A 13 -13.60 4.10 -0.44
N PHE A 14 -13.21 5.24 0.17
CA PHE A 14 -13.71 5.62 1.50
C PHE A 14 -15.12 6.22 1.46
N GLY A 15 -15.70 6.43 0.28
CA GLY A 15 -17.05 6.95 0.08
C GLY A 15 -17.20 8.38 0.62
N HIS A 16 -18.16 8.59 1.51
CA HIS A 16 -18.47 9.91 2.06
C HIS A 16 -17.33 10.45 2.95
N ARG A 17 -16.50 9.56 3.53
CA ARG A 17 -15.30 9.97 4.29
C ARG A 17 -14.22 10.58 3.39
N SER A 18 -14.14 10.21 2.10
CA SER A 18 -13.18 10.81 1.16
C SER A 18 -13.31 12.33 1.11
N ARG A 19 -14.52 12.88 1.25
CA ARG A 19 -14.70 14.34 1.27
C ARG A 19 -14.14 15.00 2.53
N LEU A 20 -14.25 14.35 3.69
CA LEU A 20 -13.64 14.82 4.93
C LEU A 20 -12.11 14.74 4.83
N TYR A 21 -11.59 13.62 4.36
CA TYR A 21 -10.17 13.42 4.12
C TYR A 21 -9.59 14.43 3.12
N HIS A 22 -10.34 14.77 2.07
CA HIS A 22 -9.93 15.82 1.14
C HIS A 22 -9.69 17.15 1.86
N LEU A 23 -10.67 17.60 2.67
CA LEU A 23 -10.63 18.89 3.35
C LEU A 23 -9.59 18.93 4.50
N ASP A 24 -9.52 17.85 5.28
CA ASP A 24 -8.73 17.81 6.50
C ASP A 24 -7.30 17.33 6.28
N LEU A 25 -7.03 16.55 5.22
CA LEU A 25 -5.76 15.84 5.00
C LEU A 25 -5.17 16.14 3.61
N GLU A 26 -5.87 15.81 2.53
CA GLU A 26 -5.31 15.86 1.17
C GLU A 26 -4.83 17.24 0.75
N ILE A 27 -5.53 18.29 1.17
CA ILE A 27 -5.14 19.69 0.88
C ILE A 27 -4.46 20.38 2.06
N ASN A 28 -4.16 19.65 3.14
CA ASN A 28 -3.60 20.22 4.38
C ASN A 28 -2.37 19.45 4.87
N SER A 29 -1.19 19.82 4.35
CA SER A 29 0.07 19.17 4.70
C SER A 29 0.46 19.31 6.17
N GLY A 30 -0.02 20.35 6.85
CA GLY A 30 0.23 20.55 8.28
C GLY A 30 -0.45 19.48 9.14
N ASN A 31 -1.68 19.11 8.81
CA ASN A 31 -2.42 18.07 9.51
C ASN A 31 -1.78 16.69 9.26
N VAL A 32 -1.46 16.38 8.00
CA VAL A 32 -0.80 15.11 7.65
C VAL A 32 0.57 15.00 8.33
N ALA A 33 1.38 16.08 8.37
CA ALA A 33 2.66 16.07 9.07
C ALA A 33 2.54 15.74 10.56
N LYS A 34 1.51 16.25 11.25
CA LYS A 34 1.24 15.90 12.66
C LYS A 34 0.94 14.42 12.82
N ILE A 35 0.14 13.84 11.92
CA ILE A 35 -0.19 12.40 11.94
C ILE A 35 1.05 11.55 11.68
N ILE A 36 1.87 11.91 10.68
CA ILE A 36 3.14 11.22 10.38
C ILE A 36 4.05 11.24 11.61
N LYS A 37 4.23 12.41 12.23
CA LYS A 37 5.04 12.56 13.45
C LYS A 37 4.48 11.70 14.59
N LYS A 38 3.16 11.74 14.83
CA LYS A 38 2.52 10.94 15.87
C LYS A 38 2.69 9.43 15.63
N ALA A 39 2.59 8.97 14.39
CA ALA A 39 2.85 7.58 14.05
C ALA A 39 4.32 7.19 14.35
N ASN A 40 5.28 8.05 14.03
CA ASN A 40 6.69 7.82 14.33
C ASN A 40 7.01 7.80 15.84
N GLU A 41 6.41 8.71 16.63
CA GLU A 41 6.47 8.67 18.10
C GLU A 41 5.93 7.34 18.67
N ASN A 42 5.02 6.68 17.96
CA ASN A 42 4.49 5.37 18.31
C ASN A 42 5.25 4.19 17.65
N GLY A 43 6.41 4.44 17.05
CA GLY A 43 7.37 3.46 16.53
C GLY A 43 7.10 2.97 15.12
N VAL A 44 6.42 3.76 14.31
CA VAL A 44 6.33 3.55 12.86
C VAL A 44 7.51 4.24 12.18
N ASN A 45 8.38 3.44 11.56
CA ASN A 45 9.62 3.95 10.96
C ASN A 45 9.60 3.87 9.42
N ALA A 46 8.42 3.66 8.83
CA ALA A 46 8.24 3.63 7.38
C ALA A 46 6.90 4.22 6.96
N ILE A 47 6.86 4.89 5.80
CA ILE A 47 5.65 5.44 5.18
C ILE A 47 5.53 4.96 3.74
N ASN A 48 4.32 4.61 3.31
CA ASN A 48 4.06 4.30 1.91
C ASN A 48 3.76 5.59 1.13
N LEU A 49 4.77 6.16 0.47
CA LEU A 49 4.68 7.47 -0.18
C LEU A 49 4.29 7.34 -1.66
N VAL A 50 3.43 8.23 -2.14
CA VAL A 50 3.09 8.39 -3.56
C VAL A 50 3.52 9.77 -4.05
N ASN A 51 3.61 9.96 -5.37
CA ASN A 51 3.84 11.27 -5.97
C ASN A 51 2.60 12.18 -5.85
N ASN A 52 2.40 12.77 -4.67
CA ASN A 52 1.39 13.76 -4.36
C ASN A 52 2.05 14.93 -3.62
N ASP A 53 1.95 16.14 -4.19
CA ASP A 53 2.70 17.31 -3.72
C ASP A 53 2.45 17.62 -2.23
N ASN A 54 1.20 17.58 -1.78
CA ASN A 54 0.85 17.88 -0.39
C ASN A 54 1.36 16.79 0.56
N LEU A 55 1.29 15.51 0.17
CA LEU A 55 1.82 14.40 0.95
C LEU A 55 3.36 14.45 1.04
N ILE A 56 4.04 14.78 -0.06
CA ILE A 56 5.50 14.96 -0.08
C ILE A 56 5.90 16.10 0.85
N GLU A 57 5.22 17.26 0.75
CA GLU A 57 5.46 18.39 1.65
C GLU A 57 5.26 17.99 3.12
N SER A 58 4.24 17.19 3.40
CA SER A 58 3.94 16.68 4.75
C SER A 58 5.07 15.79 5.28
N TYR A 59 5.58 14.88 4.45
CA TYR A 59 6.69 14.01 4.79
C TYR A 59 7.98 14.83 5.06
N GLU A 60 8.31 15.77 4.18
CA GLU A 60 9.50 16.63 4.30
C GLU A 60 9.50 17.51 5.54
N LYS A 61 8.32 17.87 6.07
CA LYS A 61 8.20 18.57 7.36
C LYS A 61 8.61 17.73 8.56
N VAL A 62 8.60 16.40 8.45
CA VAL A 62 8.86 15.47 9.56
C VAL A 62 10.23 14.80 9.47
N VAL A 63 10.66 14.39 8.27
CA VAL A 63 11.90 13.60 8.09
C VAL A 63 13.18 14.36 8.42
N LYS A 64 13.16 15.70 8.49
CA LYS A 64 14.33 16.49 8.90
C LYS A 64 14.87 16.11 10.28
N ASP A 65 13.97 15.71 11.18
CA ASP A 65 14.28 15.43 12.58
C ASP A 65 14.03 13.96 12.97
N ASN A 66 13.56 13.12 12.04
CA ASN A 66 13.10 11.76 12.33
C ASN A 66 13.52 10.77 11.23
N GLU A 67 13.91 9.56 11.63
CA GLU A 67 14.23 8.47 10.70
C GLU A 67 12.95 7.75 10.27
N ILE A 68 12.44 8.09 9.08
CA ILE A 68 11.27 7.44 8.46
C ILE A 68 11.64 7.02 7.03
N ALA A 69 11.75 5.71 6.81
CA ALA A 69 12.03 5.14 5.50
C ALA A 69 10.83 5.29 4.55
N VAL A 70 11.11 5.50 3.27
CA VAL A 70 10.07 5.55 2.23
C VAL A 70 9.87 4.17 1.62
N ILE A 71 8.61 3.75 1.50
CA ILE A 71 8.19 2.67 0.60
C ILE A 71 7.38 3.35 -0.51
N GLY A 72 7.97 3.48 -1.68
CA GLY A 72 7.38 4.26 -2.77
C GLY A 72 6.31 3.48 -3.53
N THR A 73 5.22 4.14 -3.91
CA THR A 73 4.28 3.61 -4.91
C THR A 73 4.49 4.37 -6.22
N VAL A 74 4.74 3.63 -7.30
CA VAL A 74 5.09 4.12 -8.63
C VAL A 74 3.92 3.94 -9.59
N GLY A 75 3.59 4.98 -10.36
CA GLY A 75 2.52 4.95 -11.34
C GLY A 75 1.14 5.13 -10.75
N LYS A 76 1.03 5.78 -9.58
CA LYS A 76 -0.26 6.04 -8.93
C LYS A 76 -1.09 6.96 -9.83
N THR A 77 -2.28 6.48 -10.20
CA THR A 77 -3.20 7.20 -11.07
C THR A 77 -4.54 7.41 -10.38
N ILE A 78 -5.20 8.53 -10.65
CA ILE A 78 -6.59 8.75 -10.23
C ILE A 78 -7.51 7.95 -11.18
N ILE A 79 -7.94 6.78 -10.70
CA ILE A 79 -8.81 5.82 -11.39
C ILE A 79 -10.07 5.58 -10.55
N ASP A 80 -11.20 5.35 -11.23
CA ASP A 80 -12.41 4.85 -10.58
C ASP A 80 -12.22 3.37 -10.23
N TYR A 81 -12.25 3.05 -8.94
CA TYR A 81 -12.09 1.66 -8.45
C TYR A 81 -13.25 0.75 -8.87
N VAL A 82 -14.43 1.29 -9.18
CA VAL A 82 -15.59 0.50 -9.60
C VAL A 82 -15.47 0.09 -11.06
N ASN A 83 -15.05 1.02 -11.92
CA ASN A 83 -14.87 0.82 -13.35
C ASN A 83 -13.48 1.32 -13.78
N PRO A 84 -12.41 0.58 -13.47
CA PRO A 84 -11.06 1.04 -13.72
C PRO A 84 -10.74 1.09 -15.21
N ASP A 85 -10.23 2.25 -15.65
CA ASP A 85 -9.65 2.44 -16.97
C ASP A 85 -8.16 2.07 -16.93
N TYR A 86 -7.87 0.80 -17.25
CA TYR A 86 -6.50 0.29 -17.25
C TYR A 86 -5.62 0.93 -18.33
N GLU A 87 -6.19 1.35 -19.47
CA GLU A 87 -5.41 2.05 -20.49
C GLU A 87 -4.97 3.42 -19.97
N LYS A 88 -5.84 4.13 -19.25
CA LYS A 88 -5.43 5.36 -18.56
C LYS A 88 -4.38 5.09 -17.48
N ALA A 89 -4.53 4.03 -16.69
CA ALA A 89 -3.58 3.69 -15.62
C ALA A 89 -2.16 3.39 -16.15
N LYS A 90 -2.05 2.75 -17.33
CA LYS A 90 -0.77 2.49 -17.99
C LYS A 90 -0.08 3.74 -18.54
N ASN A 91 -0.86 4.77 -18.88
CA ASN A 91 -0.39 6.00 -19.50
C ASN A 91 -0.06 7.09 -18.48
N VAL A 92 0.78 6.78 -17.49
CA VAL A 92 1.27 7.73 -16.48
C VAL A 92 2.79 7.88 -16.51
N ASP A 93 3.27 9.01 -16.00
CA ASP A 93 4.71 9.30 -15.92
C ASP A 93 5.35 8.62 -14.70
N TRP A 94 5.36 7.29 -14.71
CA TRP A 94 5.98 6.47 -13.68
C TRP A 94 7.50 6.70 -13.58
N LYS A 95 8.16 7.17 -14.65
CA LYS A 95 9.59 7.53 -14.63
C LYS A 95 9.83 8.75 -13.73
N LYS A 96 8.94 9.74 -13.77
CA LYS A 96 8.99 10.88 -12.85
C LYS A 96 8.80 10.45 -11.40
N ASP A 97 7.91 9.48 -11.14
CA ASP A 97 7.70 8.93 -9.79
C ASP A 97 8.97 8.27 -9.25
N ILE A 98 9.60 7.37 -10.02
CA ILE A 98 10.86 6.71 -9.64
C ILE A 98 11.94 7.76 -9.34
N LYS A 99 12.12 8.75 -10.23
CA LYS A 99 13.13 9.81 -10.06
C LYS A 99 12.88 10.67 -8.82
N LEU A 100 11.62 10.94 -8.49
CA LEU A 100 11.25 11.66 -7.27
C LEU A 100 11.56 10.81 -6.05
N LEU A 101 11.05 9.57 -6.00
CA LEU A 101 11.16 8.68 -4.86
C LEU A 101 12.62 8.30 -4.57
N ALA A 102 13.46 8.17 -5.60
CA ALA A 102 14.89 7.91 -5.45
C ALA A 102 15.62 8.98 -4.63
N LYS A 103 15.13 10.23 -4.60
CA LYS A 103 15.73 11.31 -3.79
C LYS A 103 15.67 11.06 -2.30
N TYR A 104 14.75 10.21 -1.85
CA TYR A 104 14.54 9.88 -0.44
C TYR A 104 15.21 8.57 -0.02
N ASN A 105 16.21 8.09 -0.79
CA ASN A 105 16.89 6.81 -0.55
C ASN A 105 15.91 5.64 -0.35
N THR A 106 14.83 5.63 -1.14
CA THR A 106 13.70 4.71 -1.01
C THR A 106 14.13 3.24 -1.18
N PRO A 107 14.16 2.40 -0.13
CA PRO A 107 14.62 1.01 -0.22
C PRO A 107 13.68 0.08 -1.00
N ILE A 108 12.39 0.40 -1.05
CA ILE A 108 11.36 -0.42 -1.71
C ILE A 108 10.49 0.48 -2.56
N MET A 109 10.32 0.15 -3.84
CA MET A 109 9.32 0.79 -4.71
C MET A 109 8.39 -0.28 -5.28
N LEU A 110 7.09 0.01 -5.24
CA LEU A 110 6.01 -0.89 -5.61
C LEU A 110 5.24 -0.31 -6.80
N VAL A 111 4.98 -1.11 -7.82
CA VAL A 111 4.12 -0.71 -8.96
C VAL A 111 2.67 -0.68 -8.50
N ASP A 112 1.96 0.42 -8.78
CA ASP A 112 0.56 0.63 -8.38
C ASP A 112 -0.37 -0.50 -8.83
N GLU A 113 -1.47 -0.68 -8.08
CA GLU A 113 -2.41 -1.78 -8.27
C GLU A 113 -3.07 -1.77 -9.65
N PHE A 114 -3.39 -0.59 -10.20
CA PHE A 114 -4.02 -0.52 -11.51
C PHE A 114 -3.08 -0.85 -12.67
N ILE A 115 -1.78 -0.55 -12.54
CA ILE A 115 -0.80 -0.97 -13.55
C ILE A 115 -0.59 -2.47 -13.45
N THR A 116 -0.40 -3.00 -12.24
CA THR A 116 -0.21 -4.45 -12.02
C THR A 116 -1.40 -5.25 -12.53
N ASP A 117 -2.62 -4.82 -12.21
CA ASP A 117 -3.86 -5.52 -12.56
C ASP A 117 -4.29 -5.30 -14.03
N SER A 118 -3.57 -4.46 -14.78
CA SER A 118 -3.72 -4.37 -16.24
C SER A 118 -3.13 -5.59 -16.98
N TYR A 119 -2.24 -6.33 -16.31
CA TYR A 119 -1.51 -7.49 -16.84
C TYR A 119 -0.65 -7.20 -18.07
N ASP A 120 -0.28 -5.93 -18.28
CA ASP A 120 0.70 -5.52 -19.28
C ASP A 120 2.11 -5.84 -18.77
N PHE A 121 2.50 -7.12 -18.87
CA PHE A 121 3.74 -7.61 -18.30
C PHE A 121 4.98 -6.98 -18.94
N GLU A 122 4.92 -6.53 -20.19
CA GLU A 122 6.01 -5.80 -20.85
C GLU A 122 6.25 -4.44 -20.17
N LEU A 123 5.17 -3.68 -19.92
CA LEU A 123 5.24 -2.43 -19.18
C LEU A 123 5.71 -2.65 -17.74
N ILE A 124 5.13 -3.64 -17.03
CA ILE A 124 5.48 -3.92 -15.64
C ILE A 124 6.96 -4.32 -15.54
N GLU A 125 7.46 -5.13 -16.48
CA GLU A 125 8.89 -5.48 -16.59
C GLU A 125 9.78 -4.24 -16.76
N GLU A 126 9.41 -3.29 -17.62
CA GLU A 126 10.16 -2.04 -17.80
C GLU A 126 10.26 -1.26 -16.48
N ILE A 127 9.13 -1.13 -15.77
CA ILE A 127 9.04 -0.39 -14.50
C ILE A 127 9.89 -1.08 -13.42
N LEU A 128 9.75 -2.40 -13.24
CA LEU A 128 10.50 -3.16 -12.24
C LEU A 128 12.02 -3.06 -12.48
N LYS A 129 12.46 -3.15 -13.74
CA LYS A 129 13.87 -2.98 -14.11
C LYS A 129 14.37 -1.58 -13.80
N GLU A 130 13.58 -0.55 -14.07
CA GLU A 130 13.96 0.84 -13.78
C GLU A 130 14.05 1.11 -12.28
N ILE A 131 13.14 0.55 -11.47
CA ILE A 131 13.22 0.58 -10.01
C ILE A 131 14.54 -0.04 -9.53
N LYS A 132 14.88 -1.25 -10.02
CA LYS A 132 16.11 -1.95 -9.63
C LYS A 132 17.38 -1.18 -10.00
N LYS A 133 17.39 -0.42 -11.10
CA LYS A 133 18.53 0.46 -11.46
C LYS A 133 18.80 1.55 -10.43
N GLN A 134 17.80 1.97 -9.65
CA GLN A 134 17.98 2.92 -8.54
C GLN A 134 18.53 2.24 -7.27
N GLY A 135 18.76 0.92 -7.28
CA GLY A 135 19.21 0.16 -6.12
C GLY A 135 18.10 -0.18 -5.12
N ALA A 136 16.84 0.08 -5.46
CA ALA A 136 15.69 -0.28 -4.64
C ALA A 136 15.22 -1.71 -4.94
N PHE A 137 14.66 -2.39 -3.93
CA PHE A 137 13.88 -3.60 -4.14
C PHE A 137 12.58 -3.25 -4.86
N ALA A 138 12.23 -4.08 -5.84
CA ALA A 138 11.04 -3.87 -6.64
C ALA A 138 9.88 -4.73 -6.13
N GLY A 139 8.67 -4.21 -6.23
CA GLY A 139 7.48 -4.95 -5.85
C GLY A 139 6.24 -4.57 -6.63
N LEU A 140 5.17 -5.31 -6.39
CA LEU A 140 3.88 -5.12 -7.03
C LEU A 140 2.81 -4.90 -5.96
N ILE A 141 1.82 -4.06 -6.26
CA ILE A 141 0.58 -3.96 -5.49
C ILE A 141 -0.53 -4.56 -6.37
N THR A 142 -1.50 -5.25 -5.79
CA THR A 142 -2.71 -5.67 -6.51
C THR A 142 -3.96 -5.37 -5.70
N ALA A 143 -5.10 -5.17 -6.37
CA ALA A 143 -6.43 -5.18 -5.78
C ALA A 143 -7.07 -6.58 -5.79
N TYR A 144 -6.49 -7.54 -6.50
CA TYR A 144 -7.04 -8.87 -6.79
C TYR A 144 -6.11 -10.00 -6.33
N PRO A 145 -5.98 -10.21 -5.00
CA PRO A 145 -5.03 -11.15 -4.41
C PRO A 145 -5.16 -12.60 -4.89
N TYR A 146 -6.29 -13.06 -5.42
CA TYR A 146 -6.38 -14.40 -6.02
C TYR A 146 -5.98 -14.37 -7.50
N LYS A 147 -6.77 -13.66 -8.32
CA LYS A 147 -6.67 -13.65 -9.78
C LYS A 147 -5.31 -13.13 -10.27
N THR A 148 -4.79 -12.07 -9.66
CA THR A 148 -3.50 -11.51 -10.07
C THR A 148 -2.35 -12.42 -9.63
N THR A 149 -2.44 -13.03 -8.45
CA THR A 149 -1.43 -14.01 -7.99
C THR A 149 -1.36 -15.23 -8.89
N GLU A 150 -2.50 -15.79 -9.30
CA GLU A 150 -2.55 -16.90 -10.26
C GLU A 150 -1.86 -16.55 -11.57
N LYS A 151 -2.13 -15.36 -12.11
CA LYS A 151 -1.50 -14.88 -13.35
C LYS A 151 0.00 -14.64 -13.20
N LEU A 152 0.44 -14.16 -12.04
CA LEU A 152 1.86 -13.88 -11.79
C LEU A 152 2.70 -15.17 -11.72
N LEU A 153 2.14 -16.27 -11.20
CA LEU A 153 2.83 -17.56 -11.10
C LEU A 153 3.30 -18.10 -12.46
N ASP A 154 2.57 -17.79 -13.53
CA ASP A 154 2.91 -18.19 -14.91
C ASP A 154 3.52 -17.03 -15.73
N SER A 155 3.79 -15.88 -15.11
CA SER A 155 4.23 -14.66 -15.81
C SER A 155 5.75 -14.61 -16.03
N PRO A 156 6.23 -13.91 -17.08
CA PRO A 156 7.66 -13.73 -17.31
C PRO A 156 8.33 -12.81 -16.28
N ILE A 157 7.55 -12.16 -15.41
CA ILE A 157 8.04 -11.18 -14.44
C ILE A 157 8.16 -11.74 -13.01
N LEU A 158 7.84 -13.03 -12.78
CA LEU A 158 7.82 -13.63 -11.45
C LEU A 158 9.13 -13.41 -10.67
N ASP A 159 10.27 -13.52 -11.33
CA ASP A 159 11.59 -13.34 -10.73
C ASP A 159 12.07 -11.87 -10.68
N LEU A 160 11.28 -10.95 -11.21
CA LEU A 160 11.66 -9.53 -11.32
C LEU A 160 11.25 -8.69 -10.12
N PHE A 161 10.47 -9.21 -9.19
CA PHE A 161 10.06 -8.52 -7.98
C PHE A 161 10.33 -9.34 -6.71
N ASP A 162 10.45 -8.62 -5.60
CA ASP A 162 10.86 -9.12 -4.28
C ASP A 162 9.72 -8.95 -3.25
N PHE A 163 8.90 -7.91 -3.43
CA PHE A 163 7.79 -7.56 -2.54
C PHE A 163 6.44 -7.65 -3.25
N TYR A 164 5.42 -8.10 -2.54
CA TYR A 164 4.06 -8.18 -3.05
C TYR A 164 3.08 -7.65 -2.00
N MET A 165 2.38 -6.56 -2.34
CA MET A 165 1.41 -5.93 -1.47
C MET A 165 -0.01 -6.32 -1.88
N ILE A 166 -0.75 -6.91 -0.94
CA ILE A 166 -2.07 -7.47 -1.18
C ILE A 166 -3.10 -7.00 -0.14
N PRO A 167 -4.37 -6.81 -0.53
CA PRO A 167 -5.44 -6.56 0.41
C PRO A 167 -5.81 -7.86 1.12
N VAL A 168 -5.76 -7.83 2.45
CA VAL A 168 -6.26 -8.93 3.28
C VAL A 168 -6.91 -8.35 4.54
N ASN A 169 -8.18 -8.70 4.76
CA ASN A 169 -8.91 -8.40 5.99
C ASN A 169 -9.90 -9.52 6.28
N LYS A 170 -10.43 -9.57 7.51
CA LYS A 170 -11.29 -10.68 7.96
C LYS A 170 -12.59 -10.78 7.14
N LEU A 171 -13.04 -9.66 6.56
CA LEU A 171 -14.30 -9.54 5.85
C LEU A 171 -14.21 -9.91 4.36
N GLY A 172 -13.00 -10.02 3.79
CA GLY A 172 -12.84 -10.13 2.33
C GLY A 172 -13.12 -8.83 1.57
N TYR A 173 -13.19 -7.69 2.27
CA TYR A 173 -13.56 -6.41 1.67
C TYR A 173 -12.44 -5.87 0.77
N MET A 174 -12.77 -5.35 -0.41
CA MET A 174 -11.80 -4.87 -1.41
C MET A 174 -10.81 -5.96 -1.86
N MET A 175 -11.26 -7.21 -1.85
CA MET A 175 -10.56 -8.37 -2.41
C MET A 175 -11.43 -8.97 -3.51
N ASP A 176 -10.86 -9.75 -4.42
CA ASP A 176 -11.58 -10.53 -5.44
C ASP A 176 -12.21 -11.81 -4.87
N THR A 177 -12.82 -11.71 -3.68
CA THR A 177 -13.62 -12.79 -3.09
C THR A 177 -14.91 -12.25 -2.47
N LYS A 178 -15.95 -13.06 -2.46
CA LYS A 178 -17.25 -12.72 -1.82
C LYS A 178 -17.23 -12.95 -0.32
N VAL A 179 -16.43 -13.90 0.13
CA VAL A 179 -16.30 -14.31 1.53
C VAL A 179 -14.85 -14.67 1.81
N PHE A 180 -14.42 -14.51 3.06
CA PHE A 180 -13.06 -14.86 3.45
C PHE A 180 -13.09 -15.71 4.72
N LEU A 181 -13.64 -16.92 4.57
CA LEU A 181 -13.72 -17.93 5.63
C LEU A 181 -12.48 -18.84 5.58
N GLU A 182 -12.48 -19.90 6.38
CA GLU A 182 -11.33 -20.79 6.55
C GLU A 182 -10.79 -21.34 5.23
N LYS A 183 -11.66 -21.89 4.38
CA LYS A 183 -11.26 -22.42 3.07
C LYS A 183 -10.62 -21.36 2.18
N GLU A 184 -11.26 -20.20 2.02
CA GLU A 184 -10.72 -19.13 1.16
C GLU A 184 -9.38 -18.61 1.70
N ARG A 185 -9.23 -18.53 3.03
CA ARG A 185 -7.95 -18.17 3.66
C ARG A 185 -6.85 -19.18 3.36
N GLU A 186 -7.15 -20.47 3.43
CA GLU A 186 -6.21 -21.54 3.06
C GLU A 186 -5.85 -21.48 1.58
N ASP A 187 -6.83 -21.29 0.70
CA ASP A 187 -6.63 -21.15 -0.74
C ASP A 187 -5.71 -19.96 -1.06
N LEU A 188 -5.95 -18.80 -0.46
CA LEU A 188 -5.07 -17.64 -0.62
C LEU A 188 -3.68 -17.91 -0.04
N ALA A 189 -3.57 -18.47 1.17
CA ALA A 189 -2.29 -18.78 1.78
C ALA A 189 -1.45 -19.71 0.90
N ASN A 190 -2.08 -20.70 0.26
CA ASN A 190 -1.42 -21.60 -0.67
C ASN A 190 -0.93 -20.90 -1.95
N LEU A 191 -1.70 -19.95 -2.50
CA LEU A 191 -1.26 -19.14 -3.63
C LEU A 191 -0.08 -18.23 -3.25
N ILE A 192 -0.17 -17.55 -2.12
CA ILE A 192 0.87 -16.65 -1.63
C ILE A 192 2.15 -17.40 -1.29
N LYS A 193 2.09 -18.60 -0.72
CA LYS A 193 3.28 -19.43 -0.50
C LYS A 193 4.00 -19.83 -1.79
N LYS A 194 3.25 -19.98 -2.90
CA LYS A 194 3.85 -20.30 -4.22
C LYS A 194 4.52 -19.12 -4.88
N ILE A 195 4.08 -17.88 -4.59
CA ILE A 195 4.70 -16.68 -5.19
C ILE A 195 6.13 -16.47 -4.65
N ASP A 196 6.41 -16.96 -3.44
CA ASP A 196 7.71 -16.89 -2.76
C ASP A 196 8.31 -15.47 -2.70
N LYS A 197 7.51 -14.52 -2.18
CA LYS A 197 7.86 -13.09 -2.05
C LYS A 197 7.65 -12.59 -0.64
N LYS A 198 8.21 -11.43 -0.33
CA LYS A 198 7.90 -10.70 0.90
C LYS A 198 6.53 -10.03 0.81
N ILE A 199 5.64 -10.38 1.73
CA ILE A 199 4.24 -9.97 1.64
C ILE A 199 3.97 -8.76 2.54
N ILE A 200 3.39 -7.74 1.94
CA ILE A 200 2.91 -6.55 2.65
C ILE A 200 1.38 -6.57 2.65
N ILE A 201 0.76 -6.73 3.80
CA ILE A 201 -0.69 -6.68 3.92
C ILE A 201 -1.15 -5.22 3.91
N ASN A 202 -2.07 -4.87 3.02
CA ASN A 202 -2.80 -3.60 3.04
C ASN A 202 -4.29 -3.83 3.33
N LYS A 203 -5.03 -2.74 3.55
CA LYS A 203 -6.50 -2.74 3.77
C LYS A 203 -6.96 -3.68 4.90
N ILE A 204 -6.11 -3.96 5.91
CA ILE A 204 -6.42 -4.84 7.06
C ILE A 204 -7.63 -4.36 7.88
N LEU A 205 -7.90 -3.06 7.88
CA LEU A 205 -9.05 -2.42 8.54
C LEU A 205 -10.32 -2.38 7.68
N ALA A 206 -10.34 -3.02 6.50
CA ALA A 206 -11.47 -2.99 5.57
C ALA A 206 -11.99 -1.56 5.31
N CYS A 207 -11.08 -0.64 4.98
CA CYS A 207 -11.37 0.79 4.82
C CYS A 207 -12.08 1.41 6.03
N GLY A 208 -11.73 0.99 7.26
CA GLY A 208 -12.30 1.49 8.50
C GLY A 208 -13.70 0.93 8.82
N ILE A 209 -14.11 -0.18 8.20
CA ILE A 209 -15.30 -0.96 8.59
C ILE A 209 -14.95 -1.90 9.74
N GLN A 210 -13.76 -2.50 9.71
CA GLN A 210 -13.31 -3.46 10.71
C GLN A 210 -12.56 -2.74 11.83
N HIS A 211 -12.88 -3.05 13.09
CA HIS A 211 -12.23 -2.43 14.23
C HIS A 211 -10.75 -2.86 14.35
N PRO A 212 -9.83 -1.96 14.78
CA PRO A 212 -8.41 -2.26 14.90
C PRO A 212 -8.08 -3.51 15.72
N GLU A 213 -8.70 -3.70 16.89
CA GLU A 213 -8.49 -4.90 17.74
C GLU A 213 -8.84 -6.20 17.03
N GLU A 214 -9.98 -6.23 16.36
CA GLU A 214 -10.39 -7.40 15.57
C GLU A 214 -9.43 -7.64 14.41
N ALA A 215 -9.01 -6.56 13.74
CA ALA A 215 -8.12 -6.61 12.59
C ALA A 215 -6.73 -7.13 12.92
N PHE A 216 -6.14 -6.66 14.01
CA PHE A 216 -4.79 -7.04 14.41
C PHE A 216 -4.76 -8.43 15.01
N ASN A 217 -5.82 -8.85 15.71
CA ASN A 217 -5.99 -10.25 16.11
C ASN A 217 -6.16 -11.20 14.91
N PHE A 218 -6.79 -10.73 13.84
CA PHE A 218 -6.87 -11.48 12.59
C PHE A 218 -5.51 -11.56 11.89
N LEU A 219 -4.76 -10.46 11.85
CA LEU A 219 -3.42 -10.40 11.25
C LEU A 219 -2.45 -11.43 11.85
N LYS A 220 -2.51 -11.68 13.17
CA LYS A 220 -1.71 -12.74 13.86
C LYS A 220 -1.89 -14.14 13.27
N LYS A 221 -2.99 -14.38 12.56
CA LYS A 221 -3.33 -15.69 11.97
C LYS A 221 -2.81 -15.83 10.54
N LEU A 222 -2.24 -14.78 9.95
CA LEU A 222 -1.73 -14.77 8.59
C LEU A 222 -0.24 -15.11 8.61
N ASP A 223 0.09 -16.40 8.48
CA ASP A 223 1.47 -16.91 8.54
C ASP A 223 2.36 -16.45 7.37
N TYR A 224 1.76 -15.88 6.33
CA TYR A 224 2.43 -15.33 5.17
C TYR A 224 2.68 -13.82 5.25
N ALA A 225 2.22 -13.12 6.30
CA ALA A 225 2.37 -11.66 6.40
C ALA A 225 3.75 -11.28 6.98
N ASP A 226 4.65 -10.73 6.14
CA ASP A 226 5.94 -10.20 6.61
C ASP A 226 5.81 -8.76 7.13
N MET A 227 4.93 -7.97 6.52
CA MET A 227 4.70 -6.57 6.84
C MET A 227 3.23 -6.20 6.74
N VAL A 228 2.86 -5.07 7.34
CA VAL A 228 1.52 -4.50 7.24
C VAL A 228 1.60 -2.99 7.07
N THR A 229 0.76 -2.46 6.19
CA THR A 229 0.50 -1.04 6.01
C THR A 229 -0.90 -0.69 6.49
N ILE A 230 -1.02 0.32 7.35
CA ILE A 230 -2.30 0.82 7.86
C ILE A 230 -2.40 2.33 7.66
N GLY A 231 -3.55 2.79 7.16
CA GLY A 231 -3.85 4.22 7.07
C GLY A 231 -4.63 4.67 8.30
N VAL A 232 -4.28 5.85 8.81
CA VAL A 232 -4.96 6.54 9.91
C VAL A 232 -5.24 7.98 9.48
N ALA A 233 -6.34 8.56 9.96
CA ALA A 233 -6.84 9.87 9.57
C ALA A 233 -6.69 10.94 10.67
N SER A 234 -6.20 10.57 11.86
CA SER A 234 -5.97 11.52 12.95
C SER A 234 -4.79 11.13 13.84
N GLU A 235 -4.29 12.08 14.64
CA GLU A 235 -3.26 11.81 15.65
C GLU A 235 -3.75 10.79 16.70
N ASN A 236 -5.02 10.82 17.07
CA ASN A 236 -5.59 9.88 18.04
C ASN A 236 -5.65 8.44 17.50
N GLU A 237 -6.02 8.28 16.22
CA GLU A 237 -5.95 6.98 15.54
C GLU A 237 -4.50 6.50 15.42
N ALA A 238 -3.57 7.39 15.02
CA ALA A 238 -2.15 7.04 14.98
C ALA A 238 -1.62 6.57 16.35
N GLU A 239 -2.00 7.24 17.43
CA GLU A 239 -1.59 6.81 18.77
C GLU A 239 -2.20 5.47 19.16
N THR A 240 -3.51 5.33 19.01
CA THR A 240 -4.25 4.15 19.49
C THR A 240 -3.90 2.91 18.66
N ASP A 241 -3.97 3.02 17.33
CA ASP A 241 -3.87 1.89 16.43
C ASP A 241 -2.43 1.36 16.36
N PHE A 242 -1.42 2.24 16.31
CA PHE A 242 -0.03 1.78 16.28
C PHE A 242 0.46 1.25 17.63
N LYS A 243 -0.05 1.77 18.77
CA LYS A 243 0.22 1.15 20.08
C LYS A 243 -0.36 -0.25 20.15
N LEU A 244 -1.57 -0.45 19.65
CA LEU A 244 -2.21 -1.76 19.60
C LEU A 244 -1.46 -2.72 18.66
N LEU A 245 -1.07 -2.25 17.48
CA LEU A 245 -0.31 -3.01 16.48
C LEU A 245 1.10 -3.40 16.96
N LYS A 246 1.71 -2.64 17.86
CA LYS A 246 3.00 -3.00 18.48
C LYS A 246 2.91 -4.21 19.42
N ASN A 247 1.73 -4.47 19.97
CA ASN A 247 1.52 -5.53 20.96
C ASN A 247 1.05 -6.85 20.31
N ILE A 248 1.12 -6.95 18.99
CA ILE A 248 0.78 -8.17 18.25
C ILE A 248 2.00 -8.90 17.72
#